data_AF-A0ABD3Q031-F1
#
_entry.id   AF-A0ABD3Q031-F1
#
_cell.length_a   1.000
_cell.length_b   1.000
_cell.length_c   1.000
_cell.angle_alpha   90.00
_cell.angle_beta   90.00
_cell.angle_gamma   90.00
#
_symmetry.space_group_name_H-M   'P 1'
#
loop_
_entity.id
_entity.type
_entity.pdbx_description
1 polymer ?
#
loop_
_entity_poly.entity_id
_entity_poly.type
_entity_poly.pdbx_seq_one_letter_code
_entity_poly.pdbx_strand_id
1 'polypeptide(L)'
;MKNIMNFCFNLKRAEKVYGEASTAEIRPNIINMDVSSPEGLKHAYENNLLSSNIIDVLVSNYFTSGSALFTPEHQGRAFTIMRHPIDLAESLFHYRKKASWETSYRPDWNKITFAQYVASDEYIGNWMVHQLTGTMPWVELTDDHLAQAKSVLQAKVFVGIASQMDETLRQLKRYFHWIEERPFCVFNYLHSTPTNSNSHPKIQRGSAQWLEVAEKEKWDLSLYYYALELFAQQRERFPPEDRGGEALVNVMDPHRRS
;
A
#
# COMPACT_ATOMS: atom_id res chain seq x y z
N MET A 1 -5.00 -1.67 5.42
CA MET A 1 -5.54 -1.76 4.04
C MET A 1 -6.12 -3.13 3.71
N LYS A 2 -5.32 -4.21 3.70
CA LYS A 2 -5.76 -5.59 3.40
C LYS A 2 -7.09 -6.00 4.06
N ASN A 3 -7.23 -5.74 5.36
CA ASN A 3 -8.45 -6.04 6.10
C ASN A 3 -9.63 -5.12 5.76
N ILE A 4 -9.37 -3.86 5.42
CA ILE A 4 -10.42 -2.93 4.96
C ILE A 4 -11.00 -3.42 3.64
N MET A 5 -10.14 -3.84 2.70
CA MET A 5 -10.58 -4.42 1.42
C MET A 5 -11.44 -5.67 1.60
N ASN A 6 -10.99 -6.59 2.45
CA ASN A 6 -11.74 -7.81 2.73
C ASN A 6 -13.07 -7.51 3.46
N PHE A 7 -13.02 -6.84 4.62
CA PHE A 7 -14.19 -6.74 5.50
C PHE A 7 -15.14 -5.60 5.20
N CYS A 8 -14.66 -4.49 4.64
CA CYS A 8 -15.52 -3.36 4.31
C CYS A 8 -16.01 -3.37 2.87
N PHE A 9 -15.26 -3.96 1.94
CA PHE A 9 -15.59 -3.95 0.49
C PHE A 9 -15.81 -5.34 -0.10
N ASN A 10 -15.76 -6.40 0.73
CA ASN A 10 -15.95 -7.79 0.33
C ASN A 10 -15.02 -8.27 -0.80
N LEU A 11 -13.79 -7.75 -0.86
CA LEU A 11 -12.84 -8.07 -1.93
C LEU A 11 -12.02 -9.31 -1.58
N LYS A 12 -12.00 -10.28 -2.51
CA LYS A 12 -11.19 -11.49 -2.44
C LYS A 12 -9.75 -11.22 -2.84
N ARG A 13 -8.81 -11.71 -2.02
CA ARG A 13 -7.37 -11.57 -2.29
C ARG A 13 -6.64 -12.90 -2.30
N ALA A 14 -5.55 -12.96 -3.06
CA ALA A 14 -4.55 -14.02 -2.94
C ALA A 14 -3.62 -13.74 -1.75
N GLU A 15 -3.53 -14.69 -0.82
CA GLU A 15 -2.57 -14.69 0.27
C GLU A 15 -2.33 -16.13 0.74
N LYS A 16 -1.09 -16.59 0.64
CA LYS A 16 -0.73 -17.89 1.22
C LYS A 16 -0.69 -17.77 2.75
N VAL A 17 -1.53 -18.56 3.43
CA VAL A 17 -1.59 -18.54 4.90
C VAL A 17 -0.96 -19.79 5.49
N TYR A 18 -1.23 -20.97 4.93
CA TYR A 18 -0.66 -22.25 5.39
C TYR A 18 -0.68 -23.31 4.27
N GLY A 19 0.16 -24.34 4.43
CA GLY A 19 0.16 -25.50 3.55
C GLY A 19 0.64 -25.23 2.12
N GLU A 20 0.29 -26.12 1.21
CA GLU A 20 0.57 -25.99 -0.23
C GLU A 20 -0.36 -24.95 -0.87
N ALA A 21 0.18 -24.20 -1.83
CA ALA A 21 -0.59 -23.18 -2.52
C ALA A 21 -1.70 -23.82 -3.36
N SER A 22 -2.90 -23.24 -3.32
CA SER A 22 -4.06 -23.75 -4.05
C SER A 22 -5.03 -22.61 -4.39
N THR A 23 -5.95 -22.89 -5.31
CA THR A 23 -7.05 -21.98 -5.68
C THR A 23 -8.23 -22.07 -4.71
N ALA A 24 -8.10 -22.79 -3.60
CA ALA A 24 -9.15 -22.92 -2.60
C ALA A 24 -9.24 -21.66 -1.72
N GLU A 25 -10.47 -21.31 -1.35
CA GLU A 25 -10.73 -20.30 -0.33
C GLU A 25 -10.54 -20.91 1.06
N ILE A 26 -9.51 -20.46 1.78
CA ILE A 26 -9.12 -21.01 3.09
C ILE A 26 -9.66 -20.21 4.27
N ARG A 27 -10.02 -18.96 4.02
CA ARG A 27 -10.71 -18.04 4.94
C ARG A 27 -11.62 -17.15 4.09
N PRO A 28 -12.67 -16.55 4.68
CA PRO A 28 -13.53 -15.62 3.96
C PRO A 28 -12.71 -14.58 3.18
N ASN A 29 -12.90 -14.58 1.86
CA ASN A 29 -12.25 -13.71 0.88
C ASN A 29 -10.72 -13.83 0.80
N ILE A 30 -10.16 -15.00 1.15
CA ILE A 30 -8.72 -15.30 1.03
C ILE A 30 -8.50 -16.61 0.28
N ILE A 31 -7.88 -16.50 -0.89
CA ILE A 31 -7.45 -17.62 -1.73
C ILE A 31 -6.00 -17.97 -1.37
N ASN A 32 -5.70 -19.25 -1.16
CA ASN A 32 -4.40 -19.73 -0.67
C ASN A 32 -3.30 -19.73 -1.73
N MET A 33 -3.02 -18.58 -2.33
CA MET A 33 -1.99 -18.42 -3.36
C MET A 33 -0.96 -17.37 -2.91
N ASP A 34 0.32 -17.70 -3.05
CA ASP A 34 1.39 -16.74 -2.79
C ASP A 34 1.62 -15.86 -4.02
N VAL A 35 1.52 -14.55 -3.83
CA VAL A 35 1.80 -13.54 -4.86
C VAL A 35 2.86 -12.54 -4.36
N SER A 36 3.58 -12.90 -3.30
CA SER A 36 4.55 -12.07 -2.58
C SER A 36 5.98 -12.60 -2.65
N SER A 37 6.21 -13.65 -3.43
CA SER A 37 7.53 -14.22 -3.76
C SER A 37 7.66 -14.47 -5.26
N PRO A 38 8.89 -14.52 -5.82
CA PRO A 38 9.10 -14.90 -7.21
C PRO A 38 8.53 -16.29 -7.54
N GLU A 39 8.73 -17.26 -6.66
CA GLU A 39 8.22 -18.62 -6.82
C GLU A 39 6.69 -18.66 -6.75
N GLY A 40 6.10 -17.90 -5.84
CA GLY A 40 4.66 -17.74 -5.70
C GLY A 40 4.02 -17.13 -6.95
N LEU A 41 4.61 -16.04 -7.47
CA LEU A 41 4.15 -15.40 -8.71
C LEU A 41 4.22 -16.35 -9.91
N LYS A 42 5.30 -17.12 -10.05
CA LYS A 42 5.42 -18.14 -11.08
C LYS A 42 4.32 -19.20 -10.94
N HIS A 43 4.10 -19.71 -9.73
CA HIS A 43 3.05 -20.68 -9.48
C HIS A 43 1.64 -20.12 -9.76
N ALA A 44 1.37 -18.86 -9.39
CA ALA A 44 0.12 -18.18 -9.68
C ALA A 44 -0.12 -18.03 -11.19
N TYR A 45 0.92 -17.76 -11.97
CA TYR A 45 0.88 -17.71 -13.42
C TYR A 45 0.55 -19.08 -14.01
N GLU A 46 1.27 -20.13 -13.61
CA GLU A 46 1.08 -21.50 -14.10
C GLU A 46 -0.33 -22.05 -13.79
N ASN A 47 -0.96 -21.56 -12.71
CA ASN A 47 -2.32 -21.93 -12.32
C ASN A 47 -3.41 -20.98 -12.86
N ASN A 48 -3.07 -20.05 -13.76
CA ASN A 48 -4.01 -19.09 -14.35
C ASN A 48 -4.85 -18.32 -13.31
N LEU A 49 -4.23 -17.88 -12.22
CA LEU A 49 -4.93 -17.27 -11.08
C LEU A 49 -5.89 -16.15 -11.49
N LEU A 50 -5.46 -15.22 -12.36
CA LEU A 50 -6.32 -14.11 -12.78
C LEU A 50 -7.45 -14.57 -13.72
N SER A 51 -7.16 -15.48 -14.65
CA SER A 51 -8.18 -16.00 -15.58
C SER A 51 -9.23 -16.88 -14.90
N SER A 52 -8.97 -17.34 -13.68
CA SER A 52 -9.94 -18.10 -12.89
C SER A 52 -11.08 -17.25 -12.32
N ASN A 53 -10.95 -15.91 -12.31
CA ASN A 53 -11.93 -14.97 -11.76
C ASN A 53 -12.32 -15.23 -10.28
N ILE A 54 -11.41 -15.81 -9.49
CA ILE A 54 -11.64 -16.11 -8.07
C ILE A 54 -11.07 -15.05 -7.10
N ILE A 55 -10.33 -14.06 -7.62
CA ILE A 55 -9.79 -12.94 -6.84
C ILE A 55 -10.14 -11.60 -7.45
N ASP A 56 -10.35 -10.61 -6.59
CA ASP A 56 -10.60 -9.21 -6.98
C ASP A 56 -9.34 -8.35 -6.85
N VAL A 57 -8.45 -8.71 -5.93
CA VAL A 57 -7.26 -7.92 -5.58
C VAL A 57 -6.01 -8.78 -5.49
N LEU A 58 -4.95 -8.31 -6.14
CA LEU A 58 -3.60 -8.82 -5.99
C LEU A 58 -2.77 -7.86 -5.14
N VAL A 59 -2.08 -8.38 -4.11
CA VAL A 59 -1.19 -7.59 -3.25
C VAL A 59 0.21 -8.18 -3.33
N SER A 60 1.09 -7.54 -4.10
CA SER A 60 2.47 -7.98 -4.29
C SER A 60 3.45 -6.84 -3.97
N ASN A 61 4.62 -7.23 -3.46
CA ASN A 61 5.80 -6.38 -3.33
C ASN A 61 6.62 -6.30 -4.63
N TYR A 62 6.34 -7.13 -5.63
CA TYR A 62 7.03 -7.15 -6.92
C TYR A 62 6.13 -6.54 -8.00
N PHE A 63 6.17 -5.22 -8.17
CA PHE A 63 5.23 -4.52 -9.06
C PHE A 63 5.33 -5.03 -10.51
N THR A 64 6.52 -5.03 -11.10
CA THR A 64 6.74 -5.48 -12.49
C THR A 64 6.38 -6.95 -12.68
N SER A 65 6.90 -7.85 -11.84
CA SER A 65 6.63 -9.29 -11.94
C SER A 65 5.16 -9.62 -11.66
N GLY A 66 4.53 -8.94 -10.70
CA GLY A 66 3.10 -9.08 -10.42
C GLY A 66 2.22 -8.57 -11.55
N SER A 67 2.64 -7.50 -12.25
CA SER A 67 1.93 -6.99 -13.43
C SER A 67 1.89 -7.99 -14.59
N ALA A 68 2.87 -8.88 -14.68
CA ALA A 68 2.95 -9.90 -15.72
C ALA A 68 1.86 -10.98 -15.60
N LEU A 69 1.15 -11.05 -14.47
CA LEU A 69 -0.01 -11.92 -14.31
C LEU A 69 -1.23 -11.43 -15.10
N PHE A 70 -1.33 -10.12 -15.36
CA PHE A 70 -2.46 -9.51 -16.07
C PHE A 70 -2.35 -9.74 -17.58
N THR A 71 -3.50 -9.92 -18.22
CA THR A 71 -3.60 -10.17 -19.67
C THR A 71 -4.48 -9.11 -20.33
N PRO A 72 -4.51 -9.01 -21.68
CA PRO A 72 -5.43 -8.13 -22.37
C PRO A 72 -6.91 -8.37 -22.01
N GLU A 73 -7.27 -9.61 -21.67
CA GLU A 73 -8.60 -10.04 -21.25
C GLU A 73 -8.85 -9.82 -19.76
N HIS A 74 -7.81 -9.85 -18.93
CA HIS A 74 -7.87 -9.68 -17.48
C HIS A 74 -6.95 -8.53 -17.06
N GLN A 75 -7.43 -7.31 -17.26
CA GLN A 75 -6.69 -6.08 -16.94
C GLN A 75 -6.86 -5.68 -15.47
N GLY A 76 -5.87 -4.96 -14.94
CA GLY A 76 -5.85 -4.46 -13.58
C GLY A 76 -5.69 -2.95 -13.51
N ARG A 77 -6.16 -2.37 -12.40
CA ARG A 77 -5.84 -0.99 -12.01
C ARG A 77 -4.98 -1.04 -10.77
N ALA A 78 -3.76 -0.52 -10.87
CA ALA A 78 -2.83 -0.53 -9.76
C ALA A 78 -3.09 0.64 -8.81
N PHE A 79 -2.88 0.43 -7.52
CA PHE A 79 -2.78 1.51 -6.55
C PHE A 79 -1.71 1.17 -5.52
N THR A 80 -1.16 2.19 -4.88
CA THR A 80 -0.22 2.05 -3.75
C THR A 80 -0.56 3.05 -2.66
N ILE A 81 -0.16 2.76 -1.42
CA ILE A 81 -0.25 3.70 -0.31
C ILE A 81 1.16 3.98 0.17
N MET A 82 1.65 5.18 -0.10
CA MET A 82 3.01 5.58 0.24
C MET A 82 3.08 6.14 1.66
N ARG A 83 4.17 5.83 2.34
CA ARG A 83 4.54 6.40 3.64
C ARG A 83 5.86 7.12 3.44
N HIS A 84 6.12 8.15 4.25
CA HIS A 84 7.41 8.82 4.25
C HIS A 84 8.54 7.77 4.41
N PRO A 85 9.52 7.67 3.50
CA PRO A 85 10.49 6.57 3.47
C PRO A 85 11.25 6.37 4.78
N ILE A 86 11.63 7.46 5.44
CA ILE A 86 12.31 7.41 6.74
C ILE A 86 11.41 6.82 7.84
N ASP A 87 10.14 7.25 7.90
CA ASP A 87 9.18 6.68 8.87
C ASP A 87 8.90 5.21 8.58
N LEU A 88 8.93 4.82 7.30
CA LEU A 88 8.78 3.43 6.88
C LEU A 88 9.97 2.58 7.32
N ALA A 89 11.20 3.04 7.07
CA ALA A 89 12.43 2.34 7.46
C ALA A 89 12.49 2.09 8.97
N GLU A 90 12.20 3.12 9.77
CA GLU A 90 12.16 3.02 11.23
C GLU A 90 11.06 2.06 11.69
N SER A 91 9.85 2.21 11.14
CA SER A 91 8.71 1.37 11.50
C SER A 91 8.94 -0.10 11.16
N LEU A 92 9.54 -0.40 10.00
CA LEU A 92 9.89 -1.76 9.59
C LEU A 92 10.96 -2.36 10.50
N PHE A 93 11.99 -1.60 10.87
CA PHE A 93 13.03 -2.06 11.80
C PHE A 93 12.42 -2.49 13.14
N HIS A 94 11.60 -1.62 13.74
CA HIS A 94 10.97 -1.91 15.03
C HIS A 94 9.91 -3.02 14.93
N TYR A 95 9.22 -3.12 13.81
CA TYR A 95 8.23 -4.17 13.57
C TYR A 95 8.87 -5.56 13.50
N ARG A 96 9.92 -5.72 12.68
CA ARG A 96 10.63 -7.00 12.51
C ARG A 96 11.31 -7.49 13.79
N LYS A 97 11.62 -6.60 14.74
CA LYS A 97 12.10 -6.96 16.09
C LYS A 97 11.05 -7.59 17.00
N LYS A 98 9.76 -7.30 16.77
CA LYS A 98 8.65 -7.67 17.68
C LYS A 98 7.71 -8.74 17.11
N ALA A 99 7.54 -8.78 15.79
CA ALA A 99 6.54 -9.61 15.12
C ALA A 99 6.93 -11.09 15.02
N SER A 100 7.09 -11.79 16.16
CA SER A 100 7.54 -13.19 16.22
C SER A 100 6.65 -14.20 15.49
N TRP A 101 5.42 -13.80 15.16
CA TRP A 101 4.43 -14.57 14.42
C TRP A 101 4.56 -14.44 12.89
N GLU A 102 5.43 -13.57 12.39
CA GLU A 102 5.64 -13.36 10.95
C GLU A 102 6.96 -13.94 10.45
N THR A 103 6.97 -14.38 9.19
CA THR A 103 8.19 -14.88 8.51
C THR A 103 9.28 -13.81 8.41
N SER A 104 8.92 -12.52 8.37
CA SER A 104 9.88 -11.41 8.35
C SER A 104 10.46 -11.06 9.72
N TYR A 105 10.15 -11.82 10.77
CA TYR A 105 10.73 -11.64 12.10
C TYR A 105 12.25 -11.79 12.07
N ARG A 106 12.95 -10.83 12.69
CA ARG A 106 14.42 -10.80 12.80
C ARG A 106 14.82 -10.74 14.28
N PRO A 107 14.93 -11.89 14.97
CA PRO A 107 15.28 -11.91 16.40
C PRO A 107 16.69 -11.39 16.67
N ASP A 108 17.59 -11.55 15.69
CA ASP A 108 18.95 -11.03 15.69
C ASP A 108 18.98 -9.49 15.77
N TRP A 109 17.99 -8.81 15.19
CA TRP A 109 17.88 -7.35 15.26
C TRP A 109 17.56 -6.81 16.66
N ASN A 110 17.22 -7.66 17.62
CA ASN A 110 17.07 -7.26 19.02
C ASN A 110 18.38 -6.77 19.65
N LYS A 111 19.52 -7.19 19.09
CA LYS A 111 20.86 -6.87 19.60
C LYS A 111 21.50 -5.64 18.96
N ILE A 112 20.85 -5.05 17.94
CA ILE A 112 21.36 -3.89 17.22
C ILE A 112 20.45 -2.68 17.39
N THR A 113 21.04 -1.50 17.25
CA THR A 113 20.33 -0.22 17.17
C THR A 113 19.87 0.06 15.74
N PHE A 114 18.93 1.01 15.57
CA PHE A 114 18.50 1.42 14.24
C PHE A 114 19.68 2.01 13.43
N ALA A 115 20.60 2.75 14.06
CA ALA A 115 21.79 3.28 13.41
C ALA A 115 22.70 2.16 12.89
N GLN A 116 22.92 1.11 13.68
CA GLN A 116 23.71 -0.04 13.26
C GLN A 116 23.05 -0.79 12.10
N TYR A 117 21.73 -0.92 12.10
CA TYR A 117 20.98 -1.51 10.98
C TYR A 117 21.17 -0.68 9.70
N VAL A 118 20.95 0.63 9.76
CA VAL A 118 21.10 1.53 8.61
C VAL A 118 22.51 1.49 8.06
N ALA A 119 23.53 1.41 8.91
CA ALA A 119 24.93 1.32 8.49
C ALA A 119 25.32 -0.06 7.91
N SER A 120 24.53 -1.11 8.12
CA SER A 120 24.84 -2.47 7.66
C SER A 120 24.54 -2.71 6.17
N ASP A 121 25.16 -3.74 5.61
CA ASP A 121 24.89 -4.23 4.24
C ASP A 121 23.50 -4.88 4.10
N GLU A 122 22.83 -5.19 5.22
CA GLU A 122 21.44 -5.68 5.19
C GLU A 122 20.42 -4.57 4.88
N TYR A 123 20.82 -3.30 5.01
CA TYR A 123 19.95 -2.17 4.73
C TYR A 123 19.78 -1.98 3.23
N ILE A 124 18.60 -2.30 2.74
CA ILE A 124 18.19 -2.03 1.36
C ILE A 124 17.37 -0.74 1.34
N GLY A 125 17.95 0.34 0.83
CA GLY A 125 17.27 1.61 0.63
C GLY A 125 16.58 1.71 -0.73
N ASN A 126 15.72 2.71 -0.89
CA ASN A 126 15.06 3.05 -2.16
C ASN A 126 14.22 1.90 -2.76
N TRP A 127 13.57 1.13 -1.89
CA TRP A 127 12.84 -0.06 -2.29
C TRP A 127 11.77 0.24 -3.34
N MET A 128 11.03 1.35 -3.21
CA MET A 128 9.94 1.67 -4.14
C MET A 128 10.46 1.99 -5.54
N VAL A 129 11.51 2.78 -5.67
CA VAL A 129 12.13 3.07 -6.98
C VAL A 129 12.66 1.79 -7.62
N HIS A 130 13.27 0.89 -6.85
CA HIS A 130 13.66 -0.43 -7.37
C HIS A 130 12.46 -1.22 -7.91
N GLN A 131 11.35 -1.27 -7.16
CA GLN A 131 10.16 -2.01 -7.58
C GLN A 131 9.49 -1.42 -8.83
N LEU A 132 9.42 -0.09 -8.95
CA LEU A 132 8.78 0.56 -10.10
C LEU A 132 9.65 0.53 -11.36
N THR A 133 10.97 0.38 -11.22
CA THR A 133 11.91 0.26 -12.35
C THR A 133 12.24 -1.18 -12.70
N GLY A 134 11.92 -2.15 -11.84
CA GLY A 134 12.30 -3.55 -12.00
C GLY A 134 13.79 -3.81 -11.83
N THR A 135 14.50 -2.93 -11.12
CA THR A 135 15.93 -3.08 -10.85
C THR A 135 16.19 -3.91 -9.60
N MET A 136 17.33 -4.61 -9.59
CA MET A 136 17.71 -5.40 -8.41
C MET A 136 18.19 -4.48 -7.27
N PRO A 137 18.00 -4.86 -5.99
CA PRO A 137 18.36 -4.02 -4.84
C PRO A 137 19.82 -3.57 -4.73
N TRP A 138 20.75 -4.29 -5.37
CA TRP A 138 22.19 -3.97 -5.37
C TRP A 138 22.62 -3.10 -6.55
N VAL A 139 21.71 -2.77 -7.46
CA VAL A 139 22.00 -1.88 -8.59
C VAL A 139 22.01 -0.44 -8.08
N GLU A 140 23.04 0.32 -8.45
CA GLU A 140 23.07 1.75 -8.13
C GLU A 140 22.00 2.50 -8.93
N LEU A 141 21.13 3.22 -8.21
CA LEU A 141 20.08 4.03 -8.82
C LEU A 141 20.62 5.37 -9.34
N THR A 142 20.02 5.83 -10.43
CA THR A 142 20.39 7.06 -11.15
C THR A 142 19.15 7.93 -11.35
N ASP A 143 19.34 9.16 -11.85
CA ASP A 143 18.23 10.06 -12.18
C ASP A 143 17.27 9.47 -13.22
N ASP A 144 17.76 8.65 -14.17
CA ASP A 144 16.93 7.97 -15.16
C ASP A 144 15.97 6.97 -14.49
N HIS A 145 16.44 6.25 -13.47
CA HIS A 145 15.60 5.34 -12.69
C HIS A 145 14.52 6.11 -11.93
N LEU A 146 14.86 7.25 -11.32
CA LEU A 146 13.87 8.11 -10.67
C LEU A 146 12.84 8.64 -11.67
N ALA A 147 13.28 9.11 -12.84
CA ALA A 147 12.39 9.60 -13.89
C ALA A 147 11.44 8.50 -14.39
N GLN A 148 11.95 7.29 -14.59
CA GLN A 148 11.15 6.12 -14.94
C GLN A 148 10.13 5.79 -13.84
N ALA A 149 10.56 5.73 -12.57
CA ALA A 149 9.68 5.45 -11.44
C ALA A 149 8.54 6.48 -11.33
N LYS A 150 8.86 7.78 -11.50
CA LYS A 150 7.85 8.86 -11.54
C LYS A 150 6.88 8.66 -12.70
N SER A 151 7.37 8.34 -13.90
CA SER A 151 6.53 8.08 -15.07
C SER A 151 5.59 6.89 -14.85
N VAL A 152 6.08 5.79 -14.27
CA VAL A 152 5.25 4.62 -13.93
C VAL A 152 4.20 4.99 -12.89
N LEU A 153 4.59 5.68 -11.82
CA LEU A 153 3.70 6.10 -10.75
C LEU A 153 2.57 6.99 -11.29
N GLN A 154 2.91 8.01 -12.09
CA GLN A 154 1.93 8.93 -12.67
C GLN A 154 0.97 8.25 -13.66
N ALA A 155 1.49 7.36 -14.52
CA ALA A 155 0.72 6.82 -15.63
C ALA A 155 -0.08 5.55 -15.28
N LYS A 156 0.36 4.78 -14.28
CA LYS A 156 -0.13 3.41 -14.04
C LYS A 156 -0.68 3.16 -12.63
N VAL A 157 -0.42 4.06 -11.67
CA VAL A 157 -0.69 3.79 -10.26
C VAL A 157 -1.53 4.90 -9.64
N PHE A 158 -2.66 4.51 -9.04
CA PHE A 158 -3.39 5.40 -8.15
C PHE A 158 -2.64 5.54 -6.82
N VAL A 159 -2.32 6.77 -6.42
CA VAL A 159 -1.49 7.04 -5.24
C VAL A 159 -2.35 7.38 -4.04
N GLY A 160 -2.14 6.69 -2.92
CA GLY A 160 -2.60 7.04 -1.58
C GLY A 160 -1.45 7.41 -0.65
N ILE A 161 -1.75 8.07 0.47
CA ILE A 161 -0.77 8.52 1.46
C ILE A 161 -1.15 8.02 2.86
N ALA A 162 -0.25 7.28 3.50
CA ALA A 162 -0.49 6.62 4.78
C ALA A 162 -0.79 7.58 5.94
N SER A 163 -0.27 8.81 5.92
CA SER A 163 -0.60 9.84 6.91
C SER A 163 -1.94 10.53 6.65
N GLN A 164 -2.60 10.23 5.52
CA GLN A 164 -3.89 10.78 5.10
C GLN A 164 -4.85 9.65 4.71
N MET A 165 -4.97 8.63 5.56
CA MET A 165 -5.74 7.42 5.26
C MET A 165 -7.23 7.68 4.98
N ASP A 166 -7.86 8.62 5.68
CA ASP A 166 -9.27 8.98 5.45
C ASP A 166 -9.48 9.48 4.02
N GLU A 167 -8.65 10.43 3.61
CA GLU A 167 -8.67 11.00 2.26
C GLU A 167 -8.25 9.97 1.21
N THR A 168 -7.26 9.14 1.50
CA THR A 168 -6.83 8.04 0.65
C THR A 168 -7.98 7.07 0.36
N LEU A 169 -8.69 6.63 1.38
CA LEU A 169 -9.81 5.70 1.21
C LEU A 169 -11.02 6.37 0.56
N ARG A 170 -11.30 7.65 0.84
CA ARG A 170 -12.33 8.41 0.14
C ARG A 170 -12.07 8.43 -1.37
N GLN A 171 -10.85 8.77 -1.78
CA GLN A 171 -10.48 8.82 -3.19
C GLN A 171 -10.46 7.43 -3.84
N LEU A 172 -9.92 6.41 -3.17
CA LEU A 172 -9.92 5.02 -3.67
C LEU A 172 -11.34 4.50 -3.87
N LYS A 173 -12.25 4.70 -2.91
CA LYS A 173 -13.66 4.34 -3.04
C LYS A 173 -14.29 4.95 -4.28
N ARG A 174 -14.01 6.24 -4.53
CA ARG A 174 -14.53 6.95 -5.71
C ARG A 174 -13.95 6.41 -7.01
N TYR A 175 -12.64 6.15 -7.06
CA TYR A 175 -11.92 5.71 -8.25
C TYR A 175 -12.23 4.25 -8.64
N PHE A 176 -12.33 3.36 -7.66
CA PHE A 176 -12.62 1.93 -7.87
C PHE A 176 -14.11 1.59 -7.77
N HIS A 177 -14.96 2.57 -7.44
CA HIS A 177 -16.39 2.36 -7.18
C HIS A 177 -16.66 1.33 -6.07
N TRP A 178 -15.81 1.30 -5.04
CA TRP A 178 -16.02 0.42 -3.90
C TRP A 178 -17.16 0.93 -3.02
N ILE A 179 -18.09 0.03 -2.72
CA ILE A 179 -19.25 0.28 -1.86
C ILE A 179 -18.98 -0.44 -0.54
N GLU A 180 -19.20 0.26 0.57
CA GLU A 180 -19.06 -0.38 1.87
C GLU A 180 -20.24 -1.34 2.14
N GLU A 181 -19.94 -2.57 2.54
CA GLU A 181 -20.93 -3.58 2.95
C GLU A 181 -21.79 -3.11 4.13
N ARG A 182 -21.25 -2.20 4.95
CA ARG A 182 -21.93 -1.62 6.12
C ARG A 182 -21.63 -0.12 6.18
N PRO A 183 -22.61 0.71 6.59
CA PRO A 183 -22.38 2.13 6.79
C PRO A 183 -21.20 2.38 7.76
N PHE A 184 -20.31 3.30 7.39
CA PHE A 184 -19.17 3.73 8.20
C PHE A 184 -18.17 2.62 8.58
N CYS A 185 -18.15 1.49 7.88
CA CYS A 185 -17.18 0.40 8.11
C CYS A 185 -15.74 0.92 8.08
N VAL A 186 -15.38 1.67 7.04
CA VAL A 186 -14.01 2.20 6.87
C VAL A 186 -13.64 3.13 8.02
N PHE A 187 -14.52 4.08 8.33
CA PHE A 187 -14.32 5.06 9.40
C PHE A 187 -14.10 4.35 10.75
N ASN A 188 -14.96 3.38 11.07
CA ASN A 188 -14.83 2.59 12.30
C ASN A 188 -13.53 1.78 12.32
N TYR A 189 -13.13 1.19 11.18
CA TYR A 189 -11.88 0.43 11.09
C TYR A 189 -10.64 1.30 11.31
N LEU A 190 -10.65 2.53 10.82
CA LEU A 190 -9.53 3.46 10.98
C LEU A 190 -9.44 4.06 12.39
N HIS A 191 -10.56 4.33 13.05
CA HIS A 191 -10.58 5.15 14.27
C HIS A 191 -10.96 4.39 15.55
N SER A 192 -11.77 3.33 15.48
CA SER A 192 -12.28 2.65 16.69
C SER A 192 -11.25 1.70 17.30
N THR A 193 -10.36 1.13 16.49
CA THR A 193 -9.27 0.26 16.92
C THR A 193 -8.07 0.44 15.99
N PRO A 194 -7.21 1.44 16.20
CA PRO A 194 -6.02 1.62 15.38
C PRO A 194 -5.14 0.37 15.47
N THR A 195 -5.23 -0.47 14.45
CA THR A 195 -4.43 -1.69 14.31
C THR A 195 -3.07 -1.31 13.73
N ASN A 196 -1.99 -1.97 14.21
CA ASN A 196 -0.61 -1.76 13.75
C ASN A 196 0.04 -0.40 14.10
N SER A 197 -0.43 0.29 15.13
CA SER A 197 0.28 1.42 15.74
C SER A 197 1.41 0.92 16.65
N ASN A 198 2.46 0.36 16.05
CA ASN A 198 3.65 -0.01 16.81
C ASN A 198 4.35 1.25 17.30
N SER A 199 4.13 1.61 18.57
CA SER A 199 4.86 2.71 19.19
C SER A 199 6.35 2.38 19.22
N HIS A 200 7.14 3.28 18.65
CA HIS A 200 8.59 3.27 18.68
C HIS A 200 9.08 4.71 18.79
N PRO A 201 10.30 4.93 19.32
CA PRO A 201 10.96 6.22 19.24
C PRO A 201 10.97 6.69 17.79
N LYS A 202 10.80 8.00 17.57
CA LYS A 202 10.96 8.62 16.26
C LYS A 202 12.31 9.32 16.19
N ILE A 203 13.06 9.09 15.12
CA ILE A 203 14.26 9.86 14.82
C ILE A 203 13.91 11.32 14.56
N GLN A 204 14.66 12.22 15.20
CA GLN A 204 14.44 13.65 15.04
C GLN A 204 14.87 14.08 13.63
N ARG A 205 13.97 14.76 12.91
CA ARG A 205 14.27 15.34 11.60
C ARG A 205 15.49 16.26 11.69
N GLY A 206 16.45 16.07 10.78
CA GLY A 206 17.71 16.84 10.73
C GLY A 206 18.80 16.36 11.69
N SER A 207 18.55 15.34 12.52
CA SER A 207 19.62 14.66 13.26
C SER A 207 20.59 13.93 12.32
N ALA A 208 21.81 13.66 12.78
CA ALA A 208 22.81 12.93 11.98
C ALA A 208 22.28 11.58 11.47
N GLN A 209 21.59 10.83 12.33
CA GLN A 209 20.97 9.56 11.96
C GLN A 209 19.85 9.74 10.92
N TRP A 210 19.04 10.82 11.04
CA TRP A 210 18.01 11.11 10.05
C TRP A 210 18.62 11.44 8.69
N LEU A 211 19.72 12.20 8.66
CA LEU A 211 20.44 12.54 7.43
C LEU A 211 21.07 11.31 6.77
N GLU A 212 21.61 10.38 7.56
CA GLU A 212 22.16 9.12 7.05
C GLU A 212 21.08 8.28 6.35
N VAL A 213 19.92 8.11 6.98
CA VAL A 213 18.78 7.41 6.36
C VAL A 213 18.27 8.19 5.15
N ALA A 214 18.20 9.52 5.23
CA ALA A 214 17.75 10.34 4.12
C ALA A 214 18.64 10.21 2.89
N GLU A 215 19.96 10.11 3.06
CA GLU A 215 20.88 9.87 1.94
C GLU A 215 20.66 8.48 1.34
N LYS A 216 20.51 7.45 2.19
CA LYS A 216 20.22 6.07 1.73
C LYS A 216 18.86 5.93 1.07
N GLU A 217 17.89 6.78 1.40
CA GLU A 217 16.51 6.80 0.87
C GLU A 217 16.24 7.95 -0.10
N LYS A 218 17.27 8.62 -0.63
CA LYS A 218 17.10 9.87 -1.38
C LYS A 218 16.18 9.75 -2.60
N TRP A 219 16.18 8.59 -3.25
CA TRP A 219 15.35 8.34 -4.43
C TRP A 219 13.90 8.09 -4.04
N ASP A 220 13.65 7.28 -3.01
CA ASP A 220 12.31 7.06 -2.48
C ASP A 220 11.74 8.34 -1.84
N LEU A 221 12.58 9.20 -1.23
CA LEU A 221 12.17 10.52 -0.75
C LEU A 221 11.72 11.41 -1.89
N SER A 222 12.52 11.47 -2.96
CA SER A 222 12.18 12.25 -4.16
C SER A 222 10.91 11.74 -4.83
N LEU A 223 10.72 10.42 -4.87
CA LEU A 223 9.51 9.79 -5.38
C LEU A 223 8.30 10.07 -4.46
N TYR A 224 8.48 10.02 -3.14
CA TYR A 224 7.41 10.30 -2.17
C TYR A 224 6.90 11.75 -2.28
N TYR A 225 7.79 12.74 -2.43
CA TYR A 225 7.36 14.12 -2.63
C TYR A 225 6.58 14.29 -3.94
N TYR A 226 7.02 13.65 -5.02
CA TYR A 226 6.26 13.60 -6.26
C TYR A 226 4.89 12.91 -6.08
N ALA A 227 4.84 11.85 -5.28
CA ALA A 227 3.59 11.16 -4.95
C ALA A 227 2.60 12.07 -4.19
N LEU A 228 3.07 13.01 -3.37
CA LEU A 228 2.22 14.01 -2.73
C LEU A 228 1.57 14.96 -3.75
N GLU A 229 2.30 15.33 -4.80
CA GLU A 229 1.76 16.13 -5.90
C GLU A 229 0.68 15.35 -6.66
N LEU A 230 0.95 14.08 -7.00
CA LEU A 230 -0.06 13.20 -7.61
C LEU A 230 -1.28 13.02 -6.72
N PHE A 231 -1.08 12.86 -5.41
CA PHE A 231 -2.17 12.77 -4.43
C PHE A 231 -3.05 14.03 -4.41
N ALA A 232 -2.44 15.21 -4.48
CA ALA A 232 -3.16 16.47 -4.59
C ALA A 232 -3.93 16.59 -5.92
N GLN A 233 -3.31 16.24 -7.04
CA GLN A 233 -3.97 16.26 -8.36
C GLN A 233 -5.15 15.28 -8.44
N GLN A 234 -5.02 14.08 -7.85
CA GLN A 234 -6.12 13.12 -7.77
C GLN A 234 -7.31 13.68 -6.98
N ARG A 235 -7.06 14.48 -5.93
CA ARG A 235 -8.12 15.15 -5.17
C ARG A 235 -8.92 16.13 -6.02
N GLU A 236 -8.30 16.83 -6.97
CA GLU A 236 -9.00 17.71 -7.90
C GLU A 236 -9.88 16.92 -8.87
N ARG A 237 -9.43 15.74 -9.31
CA ARG A 237 -10.20 14.83 -10.18
C ARG A 237 -11.34 14.13 -9.45
N PHE A 238 -11.15 13.88 -8.15
CA PHE A 238 -12.11 13.21 -7.27
C PHE A 238 -12.41 14.10 -6.06
N PRO A 239 -13.10 15.25 -6.26
CA PRO A 239 -13.37 16.18 -5.18
C PRO A 239 -14.22 15.52 -4.07
N PRO A 240 -14.07 15.95 -2.81
CA PRO A 240 -15.00 15.57 -1.76
C PRO A 240 -16.42 16.01 -2.15
N GLU A 241 -17.43 15.26 -1.74
CA GLU A 241 -18.81 15.66 -1.94
C GLU A 241 -19.09 16.97 -1.19
N ASP A 242 -19.73 17.93 -1.86
CA ASP A 242 -20.11 19.20 -1.26
C ASP A 242 -21.14 18.95 -0.16
N ARG A 243 -20.71 19.02 1.10
CA ARG A 243 -21.60 19.02 2.28
C ARG A 243 -22.60 20.19 2.28
N GLY A 244 -22.52 21.11 1.32
CA GLY A 244 -23.40 22.28 1.18
C GLY A 244 -24.73 22.01 0.48
N GLY A 245 -24.92 20.86 -0.18
CA GLY A 245 -26.17 20.56 -0.93
C GLY A 245 -27.25 19.86 -0.11
N GLU A 246 -26.88 19.00 0.85
CA GLU A 246 -27.85 18.22 1.63
C GLU A 246 -28.44 18.99 2.82
N ALA A 247 -27.81 20.09 3.26
CA ALA A 247 -28.33 20.91 4.36
C ALA A 247 -29.43 21.90 3.93
N LEU A 248 -29.60 22.18 2.63
CA LEU A 248 -30.57 23.16 2.13
C LEU A 248 -31.88 22.54 1.62
N VAL A 249 -31.96 21.21 1.47
CA VAL A 249 -33.19 20.54 1.01
C VAL A 249 -34.14 20.18 2.16
N ASN A 250 -33.71 20.31 3.42
CA ASN A 250 -34.53 19.98 4.59
C ASN A 250 -35.07 21.19 5.39
N VAL A 251 -35.01 22.41 4.84
CA VAL A 251 -35.59 23.60 5.48
C VAL A 251 -36.34 24.50 4.47
N MET A 252 -37.28 23.93 3.72
CA MET A 252 -38.43 24.61 3.08
C MET A 252 -39.44 23.49 2.78
N ASP A 253 -40.68 23.38 3.25
CA ASP A 253 -41.70 24.31 3.77
C ASP A 253 -42.87 23.42 4.30
N PRO A 254 -43.32 23.49 5.56
CA PRO A 254 -44.45 22.68 6.06
C PRO A 254 -45.85 23.26 5.73
N HIS A 255 -45.95 24.38 5.01
CA HIS A 255 -47.20 25.10 4.81
C HIS A 255 -47.51 25.44 3.35
N ARG A 256 -47.67 24.41 2.52
CA ARG A 256 -48.53 24.48 1.32
C ARG A 256 -49.44 23.27 1.20
N ARG A 257 -50.49 23.26 2.02
CA ARG A 257 -51.79 22.67 1.69
C ARG A 257 -52.88 23.64 2.12
N SER A 258 -53.49 24.27 1.13
CA SER A 258 -54.84 24.84 1.16
C SER A 258 -55.48 24.49 -0.17
#